data_AF-A0A1M5DAY0-F1
#
_entry.id   AF-A0A1M5DAY0-F1
#
_cell.length_a   1.000
_cell.length_b   1.000
_cell.length_c   1.000
_cell.angle_alpha   90.00
_cell.angle_beta   90.00
_cell.angle_gamma   90.00
#
_symmetry.space_group_name_H-M   'P 1'
#
loop_
_entity.id
_entity.type
_entity.pdbx_description
1 polymer ?
#
loop_
_entity_poly.entity_id
_entity_poly.type
_entity_poly.pdbx_seq_one_letter_code
_entity_poly.pdbx_strand_id
1 'polypeptide(L)' 'MNLIKVRFLKDNQPTGKAYAYNSPVVVKPGDIVQINSIAKGVVVEVDVPEEEVAAFADKVKSIKGLVEEVSTNE' A
#
# COMPACT_ATOMS: atom_id res chain seq x y z
N MET A 1 1.48 -10.94 9.30
CA MET A 1 0.64 -9.86 8.75
C MET A 1 1.58 -8.84 8.15
N ASN A 2 1.52 -8.57 6.84
CA ASN A 2 2.45 -7.62 6.24
C ASN A 2 1.83 -6.24 6.31
N LEU A 3 2.47 -5.36 7.07
CA LEU A 3 2.00 -4.01 7.23
C LEU A 3 2.85 -3.07 6.39
N ILE A 4 2.16 -2.29 5.56
CA ILE A 4 2.78 -1.50 4.50
C ILE A 4 2.29 -0.06 4.58
N LYS A 5 3.17 0.91 4.38
CA LYS A 5 2.76 2.31 4.19
C LYS A 5 2.51 2.52 2.72
N VAL A 6 1.29 2.90 2.38
CA VAL A 6 0.86 3.23 1.03
C VAL A 6 0.56 4.71 0.95
N ARG A 7 1.14 5.40 -0.02
CA ARG A 7 0.84 6.78 -0.34
C ARG A 7 -0.08 6.82 -1.54
N PHE A 8 -1.21 7.50 -1.38
CA PHE A 8 -2.19 7.63 -2.45
C PHE A 8 -1.60 8.40 -3.64
N LEU A 9 -1.92 7.92 -4.83
CA LEU A 9 -1.60 8.60 -6.09
C LEU A 9 -2.84 9.37 -6.54
N LYS A 10 -2.70 10.68 -6.74
CA LYS A 10 -3.72 11.53 -7.35
C LYS A 10 -3.10 12.13 -8.62
N ASP A 11 -3.74 11.95 -9.77
CA ASP A 11 -3.19 12.36 -11.07
C ASP A 11 -1.79 11.79 -11.35
N ASN A 12 -1.59 10.50 -11.02
CA ASN A 12 -0.28 9.82 -11.15
C ASN A 12 0.85 10.42 -10.28
N GLN A 13 0.56 11.41 -9.44
CA GLN A 13 1.52 12.00 -8.52
C GLN A 13 1.24 11.54 -7.07
N PRO A 14 2.28 11.15 -6.31
CA PRO A 14 2.13 10.76 -4.91
C PRO A 14 1.75 11.96 -4.05
N THR A 15 0.45 12.18 -3.90
CA THR A 15 -0.13 13.32 -3.19
C THR A 15 -0.80 12.86 -1.92
N GLY A 16 -0.49 13.54 -0.81
CA GLY A 16 -1.04 13.24 0.50
C GLY A 16 -0.10 12.43 1.38
N LYS A 17 -0.67 11.92 2.48
CA LYS A 17 0.05 11.16 3.51
C LYS A 17 0.16 9.69 3.14
N ALA A 18 1.24 9.06 3.58
CA ALA A 18 1.34 7.61 3.57
C ALA A 18 0.52 7.06 4.74
N TYR A 19 -0.30 6.05 4.45
CA TYR A 19 -1.18 5.40 5.42
C TYR A 19 -0.78 3.94 5.54
N ALA A 20 -0.84 3.40 6.76
CA ALA A 20 -0.61 2.00 7.00
C ALA A 20 -1.81 1.15 6.54
N TYR A 21 -1.54 0.17 5.69
CA TYR A 21 -2.49 -0.84 5.23
C TYR A 21 -1.94 -2.24 5.48
N ASN A 22 -2.84 -3.18 5.68
CA ASN A 22 -2.50 -4.59 5.73
C ASN A 22 -2.48 -5.15 4.31
N SER A 23 -1.39 -5.82 3.96
CA SER A 23 -1.25 -6.50 2.67
C SER A 23 -1.32 -8.01 2.87
N PRO A 24 -2.29 -8.70 2.24
CA PRO A 24 -2.32 -10.16 2.21
C PRO A 24 -1.20 -10.74 1.33
N VAL A 25 -0.57 -9.90 0.50
CA VAL A 25 0.50 -10.27 -0.42
C VAL A 25 1.81 -9.59 -0.02
N VAL A 26 2.94 -10.19 -0.38
CA VAL A 26 4.26 -9.57 -0.23
C VAL A 26 4.40 -8.48 -1.28
N VAL A 27 4.63 -7.25 -0.85
CA VAL A 27 4.86 -6.10 -1.73
C VAL A 27 6.19 -5.46 -1.36
N LYS A 28 6.73 -4.62 -2.24
CA LYS A 28 7.98 -3.89 -2.01
C LYS A 28 7.76 -2.38 -2.08
N PRO A 29 8.60 -1.57 -1.43
CA PRO A 29 8.56 -0.12 -1.63
C PRO A 29 8.80 0.20 -3.11
N GLY A 30 7.89 0.97 -3.69
CA GLY A 30 7.81 1.28 -5.12
C GLY A 30 6.66 0.58 -5.85
N ASP A 31 6.10 -0.50 -5.31
CA ASP A 31 4.97 -1.18 -5.93
C ASP A 31 3.69 -0.33 -5.89
N ILE A 32 2.87 -0.44 -6.94
CA ILE A 32 1.53 0.15 -6.94
C ILE A 32 0.53 -0.87 -6.41
N VAL A 33 -0.23 -0.51 -5.39
CA VAL A 33 -1.29 -1.33 -4.81
C VAL A 33 -2.65 -0.66 -5.01
N GLN A 34 -3.67 -1.50 -5.15
CA GLN A 34 -5.04 -1.07 -5.27
C GLN A 34 -5.64 -0.99 -3.87
N ILE A 35 -5.88 0.24 -3.40
CA ILE A 35 -6.48 0.46 -2.08
C ILE A 35 -8.00 0.28 -2.16
N ASN A 36 -8.63 0.85 -3.18
CA ASN A 36 -10.06 0.72 -3.47
C ASN A 36 -10.28 0.56 -4.98
N SER A 37 -11.51 0.32 -5.41
CA SER A 37 -11.85 0.15 -6.85
C SER A 37 -11.43 1.33 -7.75
N ILE A 38 -11.21 2.51 -7.17
CA ILE A 38 -10.87 3.75 -7.90
C ILE A 38 -9.52 4.30 -7.47
N ALA A 39 -9.07 3.98 -6.24
CA ALA A 39 -7.89 4.58 -5.65
C ALA A 39 -6.71 3.61 -5.69
N LYS A 40 -5.63 4.05 -6.34
CA LYS A 40 -4.33 3.40 -6.33
C LYS A 40 -3.39 4.16 -5.40
N GLY A 41 -2.43 3.44 -4.85
CA GLY A 41 -1.36 4.05 -4.08
C GLY A 41 -0.05 3.34 -4.33
N VAL A 42 1.05 4.03 -4.08
CA VAL A 42 2.39 3.47 -4.15
C VAL A 42 2.83 3.07 -2.75
N VAL A 43 3.42 1.90 -2.61
CA VAL A 43 4.03 1.43 -1.38
C VAL A 43 5.28 2.27 -1.14
N VAL A 44 5.32 2.97 -0.02
CA VAL A 44 6.46 3.79 0.39
C VAL A 44 7.36 3.00 1.35
N GLU A 45 6.76 2.15 2.19
CA GLU A 45 7.48 1.40 3.21
C GLU A 45 6.79 0.06 3.42
N VAL A 46 7.58 -0.96 3.74
CA VAL A 46 7.12 -2.31 4.07
C VAL A 46 7.80 -2.74 5.36
N ASP A 47 7.24 -3.75 6.04
CA ASP A 47 7.78 -4.25 7.30
C ASP A 47 7.69 -3.24 8.45
N VAL A 48 6.57 -2.50 8.51
CA VAL A 48 6.33 -1.55 9.61
C VAL A 48 6.06 -2.36 10.89
N PRO A 49 6.82 -2.14 11.98
CA PRO A 49 6.64 -2.89 13.22
C PRO A 49 5.25 -2.64 13.80
N GLU A 50 4.63 -3.70 14.31
CA GLU A 50 3.28 -3.66 14.87
C GLU A 50 3.15 -2.64 16.02
N GLU A 51 4.25 -2.32 16.70
CA GLU A 51 4.30 -1.35 17.79
C GLU A 51 4.01 0.11 17.34
N GLU A 52 4.53 0.52 16.18
CA GLU A 52 4.26 1.86 15.61
C GLU A 52 2.82 1.98 15.10
N VAL A 53 2.28 0.87 14.62
CA VAL A 53 0.94 0.85 14.03
C VAL A 53 -0.11 0.38 14.99
N ALA A 54 0.24 -0.06 16.20
CA ALA A 54 -0.70 -0.39 17.27
C ALA A 54 -1.65 0.78 17.56
N ALA A 55 -1.14 2.02 17.52
CA ALA A 55 -1.94 3.24 17.68
C ALA A 55 -2.98 3.43 16.56
N PHE A 56 -2.80 2.78 15.42
CA PHE A 56 -3.65 2.88 14.24
C PHE A 56 -4.23 1.54 13.80
N ALA A 57 -3.93 0.43 14.48
CA ALA A 57 -4.23 -0.94 14.06
C ALA A 57 -5.74 -1.15 13.91
N ASP A 58 -6.51 -0.52 14.80
CA ASP A 58 -7.98 -0.48 14.76
C ASP A 58 -8.53 0.20 13.49
N LYS A 59 -7.73 1.05 12.85
CA LYS A 59 -8.06 1.78 11.61
C LYS A 59 -7.31 1.25 10.38
N VAL A 60 -6.38 0.32 10.54
CA VAL A 60 -5.63 -0.28 9.43
C VAL A 60 -6.60 -1.10 8.60
N LYS A 61 -6.78 -0.70 7.35
CA LYS A 61 -7.55 -1.47 6.36
C LYS A 61 -6.65 -2.37 5.56
N SER A 62 -7.23 -3.39 4.94
CA SER A 62 -6.52 -4.22 3.97
C SER A 62 -6.59 -3.59 2.58
N ILE A 63 -5.50 -3.69 1.81
CA ILE A 63 -5.55 -3.36 0.38
C ILE A 63 -6.41 -4.39 -0.37
N LYS A 64 -6.98 -3.99 -1.52
CA LYS A 64 -7.70 -4.92 -2.40
C LYS A 64 -6.77 -5.88 -3.15
N GLY A 65 -5.55 -5.45 -3.46
CA GLY A 65 -4.56 -6.27 -4.15
C GLY A 65 -3.38 -5.44 -4.65
N LEU A 66 -2.35 -6.14 -5.14
CA LEU A 66 -1.23 -5.53 -5.84
C LEU A 66 -1.69 -5.17 -7.26
N VAL A 67 -1.44 -3.94 -7.71
CA VAL A 67 -1.51 -3.60 -9.13
C VAL A 67 -0.16 -3.98 -9.68
N GLU A 68 0.02 -5.27 -9.97
CA GLU A 68 1.16 -5.66 -10.81
C GLU A 68 0.96 -4.95 -12.15
N GLU A 69 1.83 -4.00 -12.45
CA GLU A 69 2.12 -3.71 -13.85
C GLU A 69 2.68 -5.02 -14.40
N VAL A 70 1.79 -5.78 -15.04
CA VAL A 70 2.14 -6.90 -15.89
C VAL A 70 3.24 -6.40 -16.81
N SER A 71 4.47 -6.71 -16.43
CA SER A 71 5.61 -6.69 -17.32
C SER A 71 5.37 -7.83 -18.30
N THR A 72 4.44 -7.62 -19.23
CA THR A 72 4.33 -8.39 -20.45
C THR A 72 5.57 -8.04 -21.26
N ASN A 73 6.68 -8.67 -20.90
CA ASN A 73 7.75 -8.90 -21.83
C ASN A 73 7.30 -10.08 -22.70
N GLU A 74 6.59 -9.78 -23.79
CA GLU A 74 6.52 -10.66 -24.97
C GLU A 74 7.78 -10.47 -25.84
#